data_AF-A0A0J8RUJ8-F1
#
_entry.id   AF-A0A0J8RUJ8-F1
#
_cell.length_a   1.000
_cell.length_b   1.000
_cell.length_c   1.000
_cell.angle_alpha   90.00
_cell.angle_beta   90.00
_cell.angle_gamma   90.00
#
_symmetry.space_group_name_H-M   'P 1'
#
loop_
_entity.id
_entity.type
_entity.pdbx_description
1 polymer ?
#
loop_
_entity_poly.entity_id
_entity_poly.type
_entity_poly.pdbx_seq_one_letter_code
_entity_poly.pdbx_strand_id
1 'polypeptide(L)'
;MEMLPQLEPRLLIQMSSAELLSYYRTITENWAIENQQRIVAHIIAQIHSGAIPPTIFNVWLPLMLHRSPPLLKSLLLDPKSYCIRNIGLKSLCRTLRKRRWRKRAWDAVGGAAGLFEIFQAVGSSQARMLAKMIGKRMRKKPAFEEDIDMLTQALTFNCSVLGDRVTATRRLAPDDVSPLLQACSESFLLQLFMRPYDPDFPLFNWLDLLGEPRTDLLRRISVGATPVDTSVRQEIVNRLPKNLFSSNEPYSIRSTSDFQISESAPPGLRFCLDLVDCLRSQPISLSNSTVFGWALTAITAAADKKASFDDILRLIQTVTDFASDRNEGLGQSLHAFPAHLAQLWAFADEAAGDLDTSIIIFGRRRTRSHPSRPNAKHKQSLENLLVRFIQVIPQDNLTPLDIASTFLTLEKKVDGSAFPLGSKLGVIKLLSLHSPGVQIDLDALPASEKDWRRFRWGINVFNTLPAKDARWLFSQIESLGLVDDTILFSASDSSKPTWYNKGLLKVKWAAADPVPGNDGSTTFQFIEEIKAEAETQRESDVRRDWAMRAIEAACESKSIPLFKEVSRWTSRYLRDPVSEARILTCFLLSGLSINQN
;
A
#
# COMPACT_ATOMS: atom_id res chain seq x y z
N MET A 1 10.73 -55.26 35.41
CA MET A 1 10.33 -53.88 35.10
C MET A 1 8.85 -53.95 34.77
N GLU A 2 7.99 -53.81 35.77
CA GLU A 2 6.54 -53.96 35.58
C GLU A 2 6.04 -52.91 34.60
N MET A 3 5.55 -53.38 33.44
CA MET A 3 4.76 -52.57 32.53
C MET A 3 3.64 -51.94 33.35
N LEU A 4 3.56 -50.61 33.37
CA LEU A 4 2.36 -49.94 33.85
C LEU A 4 1.24 -50.37 32.89
N PRO A 5 0.31 -51.26 33.26
CA PRO A 5 -0.56 -51.98 32.31
C PRO A 5 -1.53 -51.07 31.55
N GLN A 6 -1.52 -49.77 31.84
CA GLN A 6 -2.55 -48.82 31.44
C GLN A 6 -2.10 -47.85 30.33
N LEU A 7 -0.83 -47.90 29.90
CA LEU A 7 -0.29 -47.03 28.83
C LEU A 7 -0.09 -47.76 27.50
N GLU A 8 -0.95 -48.74 27.21
CA GLU A 8 -0.86 -49.49 25.95
C GLU A 8 -1.13 -48.56 24.75
N PRO A 9 -0.23 -48.50 23.75
CA PRO A 9 -0.38 -47.63 22.58
C PRO A 9 -1.73 -47.76 21.87
N ARG A 10 -2.25 -49.00 21.75
CA ARG A 10 -3.52 -49.29 21.06
C ARG A 10 -4.71 -48.63 21.74
N LEU A 11 -4.78 -48.69 23.07
CA LEU A 11 -5.86 -48.08 23.86
C LEU A 11 -5.81 -46.55 23.77
N LEU A 12 -4.61 -45.97 23.87
CA LEU A 12 -4.43 -44.52 23.80
C LEU A 12 -4.80 -43.94 22.42
N ILE A 13 -4.57 -44.69 21.34
CA ILE A 13 -4.92 -44.25 19.97
C ILE A 13 -6.43 -44.28 19.73
N GLN A 14 -7.16 -45.19 20.38
CA GLN A 14 -8.60 -45.34 20.22
C GLN A 14 -9.43 -44.32 21.03
N MET A 15 -8.82 -43.70 22.05
CA MET A 15 -9.49 -42.69 22.88
C MET A 15 -9.65 -41.35 22.15
N SER A 16 -10.81 -40.71 22.32
CA SER A 16 -11.03 -39.32 21.91
C SER A 16 -10.20 -38.34 22.75
N SER A 17 -10.04 -37.10 22.29
CA SER A 17 -9.29 -36.08 23.04
C SER A 17 -9.86 -35.78 24.44
N ALA A 18 -11.18 -35.90 24.63
CA ALA A 18 -11.83 -35.70 25.92
C ALA A 18 -11.59 -36.87 26.87
N GLU A 19 -11.65 -38.10 26.36
CA GLU A 19 -11.35 -39.33 27.11
C GLU A 19 -9.88 -39.41 27.49
N LEU A 20 -8.97 -39.03 26.58
CA LEU A 20 -7.54 -38.92 26.89
C LEU A 20 -7.29 -37.91 28.01
N LEU A 21 -7.97 -36.75 27.98
CA LEU A 21 -7.80 -35.73 29.01
C LEU A 21 -8.32 -36.21 30.37
N SER A 22 -9.49 -36.84 30.44
CA SER A 22 -10.04 -37.37 31.70
C SER A 22 -9.15 -38.48 32.25
N TYR A 23 -8.73 -39.40 31.39
CA TYR A 23 -7.80 -40.47 31.73
C TYR A 23 -6.46 -39.94 32.28
N TYR A 24 -5.85 -38.97 31.59
CA TYR A 24 -4.61 -38.35 32.06
C TYR A 24 -4.77 -37.55 33.35
N ARG A 25 -5.93 -36.94 33.62
CA ARG A 25 -6.19 -36.29 34.91
C ARG A 25 -6.17 -37.30 36.05
N THR A 26 -6.87 -38.43 35.90
CA THR A 26 -6.90 -39.50 36.90
C THR A 26 -5.50 -40.05 37.20
N ILE A 27 -4.68 -40.29 36.17
CA ILE A 27 -3.28 -40.70 36.35
C ILE A 27 -2.48 -39.60 37.05
N THR A 28 -2.62 -38.36 36.60
CA THR A 28 -1.83 -37.23 37.13
C THR A 28 -2.20 -36.94 38.59
N GLU A 29 -3.45 -37.19 39.01
CA GLU A 29 -3.90 -36.96 40.38
C GLU A 29 -3.40 -38.02 41.37
N ASN A 30 -3.42 -39.29 40.96
CA ASN A 30 -3.15 -40.42 41.86
C ASN A 30 -1.66 -40.79 42.01
N TRP A 31 -0.77 -40.23 41.19
CA TRP A 31 0.62 -40.69 41.09
C TRP A 31 1.64 -39.65 41.58
N ALA A 32 2.68 -40.11 42.27
CA ALA A 32 3.82 -39.29 42.69
C ALA A 32 4.63 -38.74 41.50
N ILE A 33 5.31 -37.60 41.69
CA ILE A 33 6.03 -36.86 40.63
C ILE A 33 7.10 -37.72 39.93
N GLU A 34 7.81 -38.58 40.67
CA GLU A 34 8.84 -39.48 40.14
C GLU A 34 8.26 -40.52 39.17
N ASN A 35 7.08 -41.07 39.50
CA ASN A 35 6.40 -42.01 38.62
C ASN A 35 5.86 -41.31 37.36
N GLN A 36 5.44 -40.05 37.47
CA GLN A 36 5.03 -39.25 36.33
C GLN A 36 6.19 -38.98 35.35
N GLN A 37 7.40 -38.72 35.85
CA GLN A 37 8.58 -38.57 34.99
C GLN A 37 8.91 -39.86 34.22
N ARG A 38 8.79 -41.02 34.87
CA ARG A 38 8.96 -42.33 34.21
C ARG A 38 7.94 -42.55 33.11
N ILE A 39 6.68 -42.16 33.33
CA ILE A 39 5.65 -42.27 32.31
C ILE A 39 5.93 -41.33 31.12
N VAL A 40 6.32 -40.09 31.38
CA VAL A 40 6.66 -39.15 30.30
C VAL A 40 7.81 -39.70 29.45
N ALA A 41 8.86 -40.24 30.09
CA ALA A 41 9.95 -40.90 29.37
C ALA A 41 9.46 -42.10 28.55
N HIS A 42 8.53 -42.89 29.09
CA HIS A 42 7.92 -44.01 28.37
C HIS A 42 7.13 -43.56 27.13
N ILE A 43 6.25 -42.55 27.26
CA ILE A 43 5.50 -42.04 26.10
C ILE A 43 6.43 -41.45 25.05
N ILE A 44 7.46 -40.70 25.47
CA ILE A 44 8.46 -40.17 24.54
C ILE A 44 9.15 -41.31 23.78
N ALA A 45 9.54 -42.39 24.46
CA ALA A 45 10.13 -43.57 23.82
C ALA A 45 9.17 -44.23 22.81
N GLN A 46 7.87 -44.30 23.14
CA GLN A 46 6.84 -44.82 22.22
C GLN A 46 6.59 -43.90 21.02
N ILE A 47 6.76 -42.58 21.18
CA ILE A 47 6.74 -41.64 20.05
C ILE A 47 7.98 -41.83 19.18
N HIS A 48 9.15 -42.03 19.78
CA HIS A 48 10.39 -42.29 19.04
C HIS A 48 10.33 -43.59 18.23
N SER A 49 9.66 -44.62 18.74
CA SER A 49 9.43 -45.88 18.01
C SER A 49 8.28 -45.82 17.00
N GLY A 50 7.52 -44.71 16.95
CA GLY A 50 6.35 -44.56 16.09
C GLY A 50 5.09 -45.30 16.58
N ALA A 51 5.13 -45.90 17.78
CA ALA A 51 4.02 -46.64 18.35
C ALA A 51 2.86 -45.74 18.79
N ILE A 52 3.13 -44.48 19.17
CA ILE A 52 2.13 -43.50 19.61
C ILE A 52 2.30 -42.19 18.82
N PRO A 53 1.23 -41.63 18.23
CA PRO A 53 1.24 -40.30 17.62
C PRO A 53 1.56 -39.16 18.62
N PRO A 54 2.35 -38.14 18.24
CA PRO A 54 2.67 -37.00 19.12
C PRO A 54 1.45 -36.19 19.61
N THR A 55 0.31 -36.28 18.92
CA THR A 55 -0.95 -35.62 19.29
C THR A 55 -1.46 -36.05 20.66
N ILE A 56 -1.29 -37.34 20.99
CA ILE A 56 -1.67 -37.94 22.27
C ILE A 56 -0.88 -37.29 23.42
N PHE A 57 0.43 -37.12 23.24
CA PHE A 57 1.28 -36.46 24.23
C PHE A 57 0.98 -34.96 24.39
N ASN A 58 0.58 -34.28 23.32
CA ASN A 58 0.22 -32.86 23.37
C ASN A 58 -1.03 -32.57 24.23
N VAL A 59 -1.94 -33.55 24.40
CA VAL A 59 -3.09 -33.43 25.33
C VAL A 59 -2.63 -33.47 26.79
N TRP A 60 -1.66 -34.33 27.10
CA TRP A 60 -1.19 -34.51 28.48
C TRP A 60 -0.24 -33.40 28.95
N LEU A 61 0.65 -32.94 28.06
CA LEU A 61 1.75 -32.04 28.43
C LEU A 61 1.35 -30.81 29.29
N PRO A 62 0.22 -30.11 29.04
CA PRO A 62 -0.20 -28.99 29.87
C PRO A 62 -0.45 -29.34 31.36
N LEU A 63 -0.95 -30.55 31.65
CA LEU A 63 -1.16 -31.03 33.02
C LEU A 63 0.19 -31.29 33.69
N MET A 64 1.12 -31.91 32.96
CA MET A 64 2.45 -32.22 33.47
C MET A 64 3.29 -30.99 33.76
N LEU A 65 3.30 -30.00 32.85
CA LEU A 65 4.04 -28.75 33.06
C LEU A 65 3.54 -27.93 34.25
N HIS A 66 2.32 -28.19 34.74
CA HIS A 66 1.84 -27.57 35.99
C HIS A 66 2.58 -28.12 37.23
N ARG A 67 2.88 -29.43 37.23
CA ARG A 67 3.51 -30.13 38.35
C ARG A 67 5.04 -30.20 38.24
N SER A 68 5.56 -30.41 37.03
CA SER A 68 7.00 -30.48 36.73
C SER A 68 7.35 -29.53 35.57
N PRO A 69 7.50 -28.22 35.84
CA PRO A 69 7.98 -27.27 34.84
C PRO A 69 9.34 -27.61 34.18
N PRO A 70 10.35 -28.16 34.90
CA PRO A 70 11.67 -28.47 34.30
C PRO A 70 11.63 -29.45 33.13
N LEU A 71 10.56 -30.25 33.01
CA LEU A 71 10.31 -31.12 31.85
C LEU A 71 10.32 -30.33 30.53
N LEU A 72 10.02 -29.03 30.56
CA LEU A 72 10.02 -28.20 29.37
C LEU A 72 11.40 -28.16 28.69
N LYS A 73 12.49 -28.12 29.47
CA LYS A 73 13.87 -28.13 28.94
C LYS A 73 14.16 -29.45 28.22
N SER A 74 13.82 -30.59 28.84
CA SER A 74 14.09 -31.90 28.24
C SER A 74 13.32 -32.14 26.95
N LEU A 75 12.10 -31.60 26.83
CA LEU A 75 11.32 -31.70 25.58
C LEU A 75 11.90 -30.84 24.45
N LEU A 76 12.40 -29.65 24.79
CA LEU A 76 13.03 -28.75 23.82
C LEU A 76 14.38 -29.29 23.32
N LEU A 77 15.07 -30.04 24.17
CA LEU A 77 16.35 -30.72 23.87
C LEU A 77 16.18 -32.15 23.37
N ASP A 78 14.95 -32.60 23.03
CA ASP A 78 14.74 -33.97 22.56
C ASP A 78 15.57 -34.25 21.30
N PRO A 79 16.49 -35.25 21.32
CA PRO A 79 17.46 -35.42 20.24
C PRO A 79 16.86 -36.07 18.99
N LYS A 80 15.76 -36.83 19.12
CA LYS A 80 15.26 -37.71 18.07
C LYS A 80 14.06 -37.16 17.30
N SER A 81 13.12 -36.49 17.98
CA SER A 81 11.82 -36.12 17.41
C SER A 81 11.62 -34.61 17.32
N TYR A 82 11.58 -34.12 16.07
CA TYR A 82 11.16 -32.75 15.77
C TYR A 82 9.77 -32.43 16.35
N CYS A 83 8.83 -33.39 16.31
CA CYS A 83 7.47 -33.21 16.80
C CYS A 83 7.44 -32.93 18.30
N ILE A 84 8.25 -33.65 19.08
CA ILE A 84 8.37 -33.43 20.53
C ILE A 84 8.93 -32.05 20.83
N ARG A 85 10.02 -31.65 20.15
CA ARG A 85 10.58 -30.29 20.27
C ARG A 85 9.55 -29.22 19.93
N ASN A 86 8.77 -29.41 18.87
CA ASN A 86 7.72 -28.46 18.46
C ASN A 86 6.57 -28.37 19.49
N ILE A 87 6.17 -29.50 20.09
CA ILE A 87 5.18 -29.53 21.17
C ILE A 87 5.71 -28.79 22.42
N GLY A 88 6.98 -29.01 22.78
CA GLY A 88 7.69 -28.26 23.82
C GLY A 88 7.69 -26.75 23.52
N LEU A 89 8.04 -26.36 22.30
CA LEU A 89 8.09 -24.97 21.86
C LEU A 89 6.72 -24.28 21.98
N LYS A 90 5.65 -24.93 21.47
CA LYS A 90 4.28 -24.43 21.60
C LYS A 90 3.88 -24.26 23.07
N SER A 91 4.32 -25.17 23.94
CA SER A 91 4.02 -25.12 25.37
C SER A 91 4.80 -24.03 26.12
N LEU A 92 6.08 -23.83 25.78
CA LEU A 92 6.87 -22.67 26.24
C LEU A 92 6.16 -21.38 25.87
N CYS A 93 5.73 -21.25 24.61
CA CYS A 93 5.02 -20.08 24.10
C CYS A 93 3.72 -19.79 24.85
N ARG A 94 2.92 -20.83 25.15
CA ARG A 94 1.68 -20.68 25.92
C ARG A 94 1.98 -20.27 27.36
N THR A 95 3.03 -20.83 27.96
CA THR A 95 3.38 -20.61 29.37
C THR A 95 3.99 -19.23 29.59
N LEU A 96 4.77 -18.71 28.64
CA LEU A 96 5.32 -17.35 28.66
C LEU A 96 4.25 -16.24 28.70
N ARG A 97 3.00 -16.55 28.33
CA ARG A 97 1.85 -15.64 28.39
C ARG A 97 1.14 -15.64 29.75
N LYS A 98 1.39 -16.63 30.61
CA LYS A 98 0.67 -16.80 31.89
C LYS A 98 1.33 -15.99 32.99
N ARG A 99 0.58 -15.66 34.06
CA ARG A 99 1.09 -14.86 35.21
C ARG A 99 2.32 -15.47 35.89
N ARG A 100 2.40 -16.80 36.00
CA ARG A 100 3.52 -17.56 36.61
C ARG A 100 4.63 -17.93 35.61
N TRP A 101 4.77 -17.18 34.52
CA TRP A 101 5.70 -17.51 33.43
C TRP A 101 7.17 -17.60 33.87
N ARG A 102 7.61 -16.79 34.85
CA ARG A 102 9.00 -16.78 35.32
C ARG A 102 9.42 -18.17 35.83
N LYS A 103 8.77 -18.63 36.90
CA LYS A 103 9.01 -19.95 37.49
C LYS A 103 8.65 -21.12 36.56
N ARG A 104 7.59 -21.00 35.75
CA ARG A 104 7.05 -22.12 34.96
C ARG A 104 7.61 -22.26 33.54
N ALA A 105 8.27 -21.24 33.03
CA ALA A 105 8.85 -21.26 31.69
C ALA A 105 10.30 -20.80 31.72
N TRP A 106 10.58 -19.58 32.16
CA TRP A 106 11.93 -18.99 32.08
C TRP A 106 12.94 -19.73 32.96
N ASP A 107 12.70 -19.79 34.27
CA ASP A 107 13.58 -20.48 35.21
C ASP A 107 13.59 -22.00 34.95
N ALA A 108 12.43 -22.53 34.53
CA ALA A 108 12.25 -23.95 34.22
C ALA A 108 13.12 -24.44 33.05
N VAL A 109 13.43 -23.58 32.09
CA VAL A 109 14.38 -23.91 31.02
C VAL A 109 15.81 -23.58 31.37
N GLY A 110 16.08 -22.95 32.52
CA GLY A 110 17.42 -22.54 32.95
C GLY A 110 17.78 -21.09 32.57
N GLY A 111 16.80 -20.22 32.36
CA GLY A 111 17.01 -18.81 32.02
C GLY A 111 17.70 -18.62 30.67
N ALA A 112 18.50 -17.55 30.56
CA ALA A 112 19.26 -17.24 29.33
C ALA A 112 20.23 -18.37 28.94
N ALA A 113 20.99 -18.91 29.90
CA ALA A 113 21.94 -20.00 29.66
C ALA A 113 21.24 -21.27 29.13
N GLY A 114 20.11 -21.65 29.73
CA GLY A 114 19.36 -22.81 29.27
C GLY A 114 18.66 -22.59 27.92
N LEU A 115 18.23 -21.37 27.62
CA LEU A 115 17.75 -21.03 26.27
C LEU A 115 18.88 -21.09 25.24
N PHE A 116 20.08 -20.62 25.59
CA PHE A 116 21.25 -20.74 24.74
C PHE A 116 21.52 -22.21 24.36
N GLU A 117 21.54 -23.14 25.33
CA GLU A 117 21.65 -24.57 25.04
C GLU A 117 20.57 -25.09 24.08
N ILE A 118 19.32 -24.63 24.25
CA ILE A 118 18.22 -25.01 23.37
C ILE A 118 18.43 -24.50 21.95
N PHE A 119 18.86 -23.24 21.78
CA PHE A 119 19.18 -22.67 20.47
C PHE A 119 20.29 -23.45 19.75
N GLN A 120 21.27 -23.95 20.50
CA GLN A 120 22.38 -24.75 19.98
C GLN A 120 21.92 -26.14 19.51
N ALA A 121 20.94 -26.73 20.20
CA ALA A 121 20.42 -28.06 19.88
C ALA A 121 19.42 -28.09 18.71
N VAL A 122 18.81 -26.96 18.35
CA VAL A 122 17.77 -26.91 17.31
C VAL A 122 18.29 -26.46 15.94
N GLY A 123 17.55 -26.82 14.88
CA GLY A 123 17.84 -26.34 13.52
C GLY A 123 17.41 -24.88 13.31
N SER A 124 17.90 -24.23 12.25
CA SER A 124 17.65 -22.80 11.95
C SER A 124 16.18 -22.40 11.94
N SER A 125 15.30 -23.23 11.35
CA SER A 125 13.85 -22.96 11.34
C SER A 125 13.24 -22.92 12.76
N GLN A 126 13.64 -23.84 13.63
CA GLN A 126 13.19 -23.87 15.02
C GLN A 126 13.80 -22.74 15.85
N ALA A 127 15.07 -22.40 15.61
CA ALA A 127 15.74 -21.25 16.23
C ALA A 127 15.01 -19.95 15.89
N ARG A 128 14.70 -19.71 14.60
CA ARG A 128 13.94 -18.53 14.16
C ARG A 128 12.56 -18.45 14.79
N MET A 129 11.85 -19.58 14.85
CA MET A 129 10.55 -19.64 15.52
C MET A 129 10.68 -19.35 17.03
N LEU A 130 11.69 -19.90 17.70
CA LEU A 130 11.97 -19.65 19.11
C LEU A 130 12.30 -18.17 19.36
N ALA A 131 13.22 -17.59 18.59
CA ALA A 131 13.60 -16.18 18.65
C ALA A 131 12.40 -15.26 18.49
N LYS A 132 11.56 -15.49 17.46
CA LYS A 132 10.35 -14.70 17.22
C LYS A 132 9.38 -14.76 18.39
N MET A 133 9.24 -15.93 19.00
CA MET A 133 8.34 -16.12 20.12
C MET A 133 8.85 -15.51 21.42
N ILE A 134 10.16 -15.61 21.69
CA ILE A 134 10.79 -14.96 22.84
C ILE A 134 10.75 -13.45 22.66
N GLY A 135 11.27 -12.90 21.56
CA GLY A 135 11.31 -11.47 21.29
C GLY A 135 9.95 -10.80 21.44
N LYS A 136 8.91 -11.35 20.81
CA LYS A 136 7.54 -10.81 20.93
C LYS A 136 6.96 -10.82 22.35
N ARG A 137 7.40 -11.75 23.21
CA ARG A 137 6.85 -11.92 24.57
C ARG A 137 7.67 -11.21 25.64
N MET A 138 8.99 -11.17 25.46
CA MET A 138 9.93 -10.56 26.38
C MET A 138 10.00 -9.04 26.19
N ARG A 139 9.66 -8.50 25.01
CA ARG A 139 9.55 -7.04 24.79
C ARG A 139 8.55 -6.33 25.70
N LYS A 140 7.64 -7.06 26.34
CA LYS A 140 6.66 -6.52 27.31
C LYS A 140 7.13 -6.65 28.77
N LYS A 141 8.40 -7.01 28.99
CA LYS A 141 8.97 -7.38 30.29
C LYS A 141 10.35 -6.73 30.44
N PRO A 142 10.41 -5.39 30.64
CA PRO A 142 11.66 -4.64 30.64
C PRO A 142 12.68 -5.12 31.68
N ALA A 143 12.20 -5.69 32.80
CA ALA A 143 13.06 -6.25 33.86
C ALA A 143 13.96 -7.44 33.43
N PHE A 144 13.82 -7.92 32.19
CA PHE A 144 14.61 -9.04 31.64
C PHE A 144 15.33 -8.66 30.34
N GLU A 145 15.45 -7.36 30.03
CA GLU A 145 16.16 -6.91 28.83
C GLU A 145 17.64 -7.32 28.88
N GLU A 146 18.31 -7.17 30.02
CA GLU A 146 19.72 -7.56 30.21
C GLU A 146 19.95 -9.07 29.96
N ASP A 147 19.04 -9.93 30.44
CA ASP A 147 19.11 -11.37 30.18
C ASP A 147 18.97 -11.71 28.68
N ILE A 148 18.14 -10.95 27.98
CA ILE A 148 17.94 -11.11 26.53
C ILE A 148 19.12 -10.55 25.75
N ASP A 149 19.73 -9.46 26.21
CA ASP A 149 20.95 -8.90 25.65
C ASP A 149 22.09 -9.92 25.75
N MET A 150 22.30 -10.51 26.93
CA MET A 150 23.29 -11.58 27.14
C MET A 150 23.03 -12.78 26.23
N LEU A 151 21.77 -13.25 26.13
CA LEU A 151 21.41 -14.36 25.25
C LEU A 151 21.69 -14.01 23.78
N THR A 152 21.27 -12.84 23.33
CA THR A 152 21.45 -12.39 21.95
C THR A 152 22.94 -12.27 21.61
N GLN A 153 23.71 -11.64 22.51
CA GLN A 153 25.16 -11.51 22.38
C GLN A 153 25.85 -12.88 22.33
N ALA A 154 25.43 -13.82 23.17
CA ALA A 154 25.99 -15.17 23.18
C ALA A 154 25.73 -15.93 21.88
N LEU A 155 24.53 -15.80 21.31
CA LEU A 155 24.14 -16.52 20.08
C LEU A 155 24.77 -15.95 18.81
N THR A 156 25.08 -14.66 18.78
CA THR A 156 25.54 -13.94 17.58
C THR A 156 27.02 -13.60 17.59
N PHE A 157 27.57 -13.14 18.72
CA PHE A 157 28.89 -12.53 18.78
C PHE A 157 29.86 -13.32 19.65
N ASN A 158 29.50 -13.60 20.91
CA ASN A 158 30.43 -14.14 21.89
C ASN A 158 29.73 -14.96 23.00
N CYS A 159 29.88 -16.29 22.96
CA CYS A 159 29.29 -17.20 23.94
C CYS A 159 29.90 -17.12 25.35
N SER A 160 31.10 -16.56 25.52
CA SER A 160 31.75 -16.43 26.85
C SER A 160 31.00 -15.51 27.82
N VAL A 161 30.07 -14.69 27.32
CA VAL A 161 29.23 -13.79 28.13
C VAL A 161 28.31 -14.58 29.09
N LEU A 162 28.03 -15.85 28.81
CA LEU A 162 27.24 -16.73 29.69
C LEU A 162 28.12 -17.56 30.67
N GLY A 163 29.44 -17.29 30.71
CA GLY A 163 30.41 -17.91 31.63
C GLY A 163 31.05 -19.21 31.10
N ASP A 164 32.10 -19.67 31.80
CA ASP A 164 32.99 -20.79 31.42
C ASP A 164 32.30 -22.16 31.29
N ARG A 165 31.03 -22.29 31.70
CA ARG A 165 30.27 -23.55 31.67
C ARG A 165 29.59 -23.83 30.32
N VAL A 166 29.71 -22.93 29.35
CA VAL A 166 29.02 -23.02 28.05
C VAL A 166 29.99 -23.48 26.96
N THR A 167 29.91 -24.75 26.58
CA THR A 167 30.84 -25.41 25.63
C THR A 167 30.36 -25.44 24.17
N ALA A 168 29.26 -24.77 23.82
CA ALA A 168 28.69 -24.88 22.48
C ALA A 168 29.29 -23.89 21.47
N THR A 169 29.75 -24.42 20.34
CA THR A 169 30.58 -23.76 19.31
C THR A 169 29.81 -23.30 18.08
N ARG A 170 28.52 -23.65 17.92
CA ARG A 170 27.76 -23.31 16.71
C ARG A 170 27.23 -21.87 16.78
N ARG A 171 27.80 -21.00 15.95
CA ARG A 171 27.23 -19.66 15.70
C ARG A 171 25.97 -19.81 14.85
N LEU A 172 24.87 -19.20 15.28
CA LEU A 172 23.65 -19.14 14.49
C LEU A 172 23.75 -17.98 13.50
N ALA A 173 23.08 -18.11 12.35
CA ALA A 173 22.97 -17.01 11.41
C ALA A 173 22.29 -15.82 12.12
N PRO A 174 22.78 -14.58 11.93
CA PRO A 174 22.21 -13.40 12.60
C PRO A 174 20.70 -13.25 12.35
N ASP A 175 20.21 -13.61 11.16
CA ASP A 175 18.78 -13.59 10.82
C ASP A 175 17.91 -14.63 11.55
N ASP A 176 18.49 -15.74 12.00
CA ASP A 176 17.75 -16.75 12.77
C ASP A 176 17.46 -16.27 14.20
N VAL A 177 18.19 -15.27 14.69
CA VAL A 177 18.10 -14.76 16.06
C VAL A 177 17.69 -13.29 16.14
N SER A 178 17.70 -12.56 15.01
CA SER A 178 17.29 -11.15 14.93
C SER A 178 15.92 -10.81 15.52
N PRO A 179 14.91 -11.71 15.57
CA PRO A 179 13.66 -11.38 16.26
C PRO A 179 13.81 -11.14 17.78
N LEU A 180 14.91 -11.61 18.41
CA LEU A 180 15.22 -11.33 19.81
C LEU A 180 15.48 -9.83 20.06
N LEU A 181 15.97 -9.09 19.05
CA LEU A 181 16.27 -7.66 19.14
C LEU A 181 15.08 -6.83 19.63
N GLN A 182 13.85 -7.27 19.35
CA GLN A 182 12.63 -6.61 19.83
C GLN A 182 12.54 -6.53 21.36
N ALA A 183 13.23 -7.42 22.08
CA ALA A 183 13.23 -7.52 23.53
C ALA A 183 14.58 -7.13 24.17
N CYS A 184 15.56 -6.70 23.37
CA CYS A 184 16.83 -6.20 23.87
C CYS A 184 16.71 -4.80 24.45
N SER A 185 17.60 -4.42 25.36
CA SER A 185 17.66 -3.05 25.90
C SER A 185 18.04 -2.03 24.83
N GLU A 186 17.64 -0.77 25.03
CA GLU A 186 18.07 0.32 24.15
C GLU A 186 19.60 0.46 24.13
N SER A 187 20.25 0.36 25.29
CA SER A 187 21.72 0.40 25.40
C SER A 187 22.41 -0.65 24.55
N PHE A 188 21.90 -1.89 24.55
CA PHE A 188 22.45 -2.96 23.73
C PHE A 188 22.23 -2.70 22.23
N LEU A 189 21.03 -2.27 21.84
CA LEU A 189 20.73 -1.92 20.45
C LEU A 189 21.62 -0.79 19.93
N LEU A 190 21.90 0.23 20.75
CA LEU A 190 22.81 1.30 20.38
C LEU A 190 24.25 0.79 20.25
N GLN A 191 24.75 0.00 21.19
CA GLN A 191 26.09 -0.61 21.05
C GLN A 191 26.20 -1.48 19.80
N LEU A 192 25.12 -2.15 19.43
CA LEU A 192 25.04 -2.95 18.20
C LEU A 192 25.13 -2.05 16.95
N PHE A 193 24.34 -0.97 16.91
CA PHE A 193 24.29 -0.03 15.78
C PHE A 193 25.47 0.94 15.69
N MET A 194 26.39 0.97 16.65
CA MET A 194 27.64 1.74 16.54
C MET A 194 28.67 1.04 15.65
N ARG A 195 28.46 -0.24 15.36
CA ARG A 195 29.41 -1.05 14.61
C ARG A 195 29.24 -0.82 13.12
N PRO A 196 30.34 -0.84 12.33
CA PRO A 196 30.23 -0.85 10.89
C PRO A 196 29.60 -2.18 10.42
N TYR A 197 28.78 -2.10 9.38
CA TYR A 197 28.16 -3.26 8.74
C TYR A 197 28.67 -3.41 7.31
N ASP A 198 28.85 -4.65 6.87
CA ASP A 198 29.14 -4.95 5.47
C ASP A 198 27.95 -4.53 4.58
N PRO A 199 28.19 -4.04 3.34
CA PRO A 199 27.12 -3.63 2.43
C PRO A 199 26.07 -4.71 2.14
N ASP A 200 26.47 -5.99 2.16
CA ASP A 200 25.60 -7.14 1.91
C ASP A 200 24.84 -7.60 3.16
N PHE A 201 25.11 -7.00 4.33
CA PHE A 201 24.42 -7.35 5.56
C PHE A 201 22.94 -6.93 5.49
N PRO A 202 21.98 -7.80 5.83
CA PRO A 202 20.54 -7.51 5.70
C PRO A 202 20.03 -6.61 6.84
N LEU A 203 20.67 -5.47 7.05
CA LEU A 203 20.43 -4.53 8.15
C LEU A 203 18.96 -4.08 8.21
N PHE A 204 18.34 -3.86 7.06
CA PHE A 204 16.95 -3.44 6.99
C PHE A 204 15.99 -4.43 7.65
N ASN A 205 16.24 -5.74 7.54
CA ASN A 205 15.37 -6.74 8.16
C ASN A 205 15.35 -6.60 9.69
N TRP A 206 16.48 -6.18 10.28
CA TRP A 206 16.58 -5.94 11.71
C TRP A 206 15.83 -4.67 12.10
N LEU A 207 16.00 -3.61 11.31
CA LEU A 207 15.34 -2.32 11.52
C LEU A 207 13.82 -2.42 11.37
N ASP A 208 13.33 -3.17 10.38
CA ASP A 208 11.88 -3.39 10.18
C ASP A 208 11.25 -4.14 11.36
N LEU A 209 11.95 -5.13 11.92
CA LEU A 209 11.52 -5.85 13.13
C LEU A 209 11.37 -4.92 14.35
N LEU A 210 12.15 -3.84 14.40
CA LEU A 210 12.13 -2.83 15.47
C LEU A 210 11.10 -1.71 15.23
N GLY A 211 10.54 -1.60 14.02
CA GLY A 211 9.63 -0.52 13.60
C GLY A 211 8.41 -0.31 14.49
N GLU A 212 7.77 -1.38 14.95
CA GLU A 212 6.63 -1.32 15.89
C GLU A 212 7.07 -1.26 17.36
N PRO A 213 7.98 -2.12 17.87
CA PRO A 213 8.29 -2.16 19.30
C PRO A 213 9.22 -1.05 19.79
N ARG A 214 9.97 -0.39 18.89
CA ARG A 214 10.98 0.63 19.21
C ARG A 214 10.83 1.85 18.31
N THR A 215 9.59 2.33 18.10
CA THR A 215 9.31 3.48 17.23
C THR A 215 10.12 4.70 17.63
N ASP A 216 10.12 5.06 18.92
CA ASP A 216 10.81 6.25 19.43
C ASP A 216 12.31 6.22 19.12
N LEU A 217 12.98 5.09 19.43
CA LEU A 217 14.40 4.90 19.16
C LEU A 217 14.72 5.07 17.66
N LEU A 218 13.96 4.42 16.79
CA LEU A 218 14.19 4.50 15.34
C LEU A 218 13.91 5.91 14.80
N ARG A 219 12.90 6.62 15.32
CA ARG A 219 12.66 8.03 14.98
C ARG A 219 13.83 8.90 15.41
N ARG A 220 14.34 8.73 16.63
CA ARG A 220 15.54 9.44 17.13
C ARG A 220 16.77 9.18 16.28
N ILE A 221 17.02 7.94 15.87
CA ILE A 221 18.12 7.61 14.97
C ILE A 221 17.93 8.26 13.59
N SER A 222 16.72 8.21 13.03
CA SER A 222 16.41 8.78 11.70
C SER A 222 16.75 10.27 11.62
N VAL A 223 16.37 11.04 12.66
CA VAL A 223 16.64 12.49 12.75
C VAL A 223 18.05 12.82 13.22
N GLY A 224 18.92 11.84 13.44
CA GLY A 224 20.29 12.05 13.91
C GLY A 224 20.39 12.49 15.39
N ALA A 225 19.34 12.25 16.20
CA ALA A 225 19.35 12.55 17.63
C ALA A 225 20.27 11.64 18.43
N THR A 226 20.37 10.38 18.00
CA THR A 226 21.17 9.38 18.65
C THR A 226 22.35 9.04 17.74
N PRO A 227 23.61 9.14 18.22
CA PRO A 227 24.76 8.75 17.43
C PRO A 227 24.62 7.25 17.12
N VAL A 228 24.84 6.87 15.85
CA VAL A 228 24.92 5.50 15.29
C VAL A 228 25.88 5.51 14.11
N ASP A 229 26.27 4.32 13.63
CA ASP A 229 26.98 4.21 12.37
C ASP A 229 26.16 4.81 11.22
N THR A 230 26.85 5.48 10.28
CA THR A 230 26.19 6.22 9.20
C THR A 230 25.39 5.28 8.30
N SER A 231 25.83 4.04 8.10
CA SER A 231 25.11 3.04 7.29
C SER A 231 23.76 2.68 7.90
N VAL A 232 23.66 2.64 9.24
CA VAL A 232 22.41 2.34 9.95
C VAL A 232 21.40 3.44 9.73
N ARG A 233 21.82 4.69 9.94
CA ARG A 233 20.93 5.84 9.70
C ARG A 233 20.52 5.91 8.23
N GLN A 234 21.45 5.70 7.31
CA GLN A 234 21.17 5.70 5.88
C GLN A 234 20.16 4.61 5.48
N GLU A 235 20.29 3.39 6.02
CA GLU A 235 19.36 2.30 5.72
C GLU A 235 17.97 2.54 6.31
N ILE A 236 17.89 3.07 7.54
CA ILE A 236 16.61 3.46 8.16
C ILE A 236 15.94 4.52 7.31
N VAL A 237 16.67 5.58 6.94
CA VAL A 237 16.11 6.69 6.19
C VAL A 237 15.69 6.20 4.80
N ASN A 238 16.53 5.49 4.05
CA ASN A 238 16.21 5.00 2.70
C ASN A 238 14.92 4.17 2.61
N ARG A 239 14.61 3.36 3.64
CA ARG A 239 13.52 2.38 3.59
C ARG A 239 12.49 2.50 4.71
N LEU A 240 12.50 3.61 5.46
CA LEU A 240 11.72 3.91 6.67
C LEU A 240 10.56 2.94 6.93
N PRO A 241 10.59 2.17 8.04
CA PRO A 241 9.47 1.29 8.39
C PRO A 241 8.17 2.08 8.44
N LYS A 242 7.14 1.62 7.70
CA LYS A 242 5.84 2.32 7.60
C LYS A 242 5.21 2.61 8.97
N ASN A 243 5.51 1.77 9.95
CA ASN A 243 5.05 1.89 11.34
C ASN A 243 5.53 3.18 12.02
N LEU A 244 6.64 3.78 11.58
CA LEU A 244 7.13 5.03 12.15
C LEU A 244 6.17 6.20 11.89
N PHE A 245 5.42 6.17 10.79
CA PHE A 245 4.41 7.19 10.46
C PHE A 245 3.03 6.85 11.05
N SER A 246 2.65 5.57 11.07
CA SER A 246 1.33 5.17 11.56
C SER A 246 1.25 5.02 13.08
N SER A 247 2.38 4.91 13.79
CA SER A 247 2.42 4.75 15.25
C SER A 247 1.75 5.91 16.02
N ASN A 248 1.08 5.56 17.11
CA ASN A 248 0.46 6.49 18.07
C ASN A 248 1.42 6.91 19.19
N GLU A 249 2.64 6.37 19.20
CA GLU A 249 3.65 6.77 20.17
C GLU A 249 3.94 8.26 20.04
N PRO A 250 3.86 9.05 21.14
CA PRO A 250 4.08 10.49 21.11
C PRO A 250 5.42 10.85 20.47
N TYR A 251 5.48 12.03 19.85
CA TYR A 251 6.71 12.54 19.26
C TYR A 251 6.79 14.05 19.44
N SER A 252 7.95 14.51 19.89
CA SER A 252 8.28 15.91 20.06
C SER A 252 9.29 16.31 19.00
N ILE A 253 8.98 17.38 18.27
CA ILE A 253 9.85 17.95 17.25
C ILE A 253 11.08 18.53 17.95
N ARG A 254 12.26 18.20 17.42
CA ARG A 254 13.54 18.67 17.95
C ARG A 254 14.09 19.85 17.16
N SER A 255 13.76 19.93 15.87
CA SER A 255 14.17 21.04 15.03
C SER A 255 13.81 22.38 15.68
N THR A 256 14.72 23.34 15.51
CA THR A 256 14.56 24.75 15.90
C THR A 256 13.55 25.50 15.03
N SER A 257 13.10 24.88 13.93
CA SER A 257 12.13 25.45 13.01
C SER A 257 10.74 25.48 13.65
N ASP A 258 10.18 26.68 13.80
CA ASP A 258 8.80 26.86 14.27
C ASP A 258 7.81 26.49 13.15
N PHE A 259 7.44 25.22 13.09
CA PHE A 259 6.53 24.72 12.07
C PHE A 259 5.06 25.12 12.27
N GLN A 260 4.68 25.80 13.36
CA GLN A 260 3.28 26.24 13.47
C GLN A 260 2.29 25.14 13.94
N ILE A 261 2.73 23.89 14.09
CA ILE A 261 1.86 22.69 14.05
C ILE A 261 0.94 22.57 15.27
N SER A 262 -0.31 22.17 15.05
CA SER A 262 -1.25 21.89 16.14
C SER A 262 -0.71 20.85 17.13
N GLU A 263 -0.99 21.02 18.43
CA GLU A 263 -0.71 19.99 19.44
C GLU A 263 -1.46 18.69 19.17
N SER A 264 -2.62 18.77 18.50
CA SER A 264 -3.43 17.60 18.11
C SER A 264 -2.89 16.88 16.87
N ALA A 265 -1.80 17.36 16.26
CA ALA A 265 -1.25 16.76 15.05
C ALA A 265 -0.72 15.35 15.34
N PRO A 266 -0.97 14.36 14.45
CA PRO A 266 -0.48 13.01 14.65
C PRO A 266 1.05 12.93 14.79
N PRO A 267 1.58 12.06 15.69
CA PRO A 267 3.02 11.95 15.92
C PRO A 267 3.83 11.63 14.67
N GLY A 268 3.30 10.81 13.76
CA GLY A 268 3.97 10.49 12.50
C GLY A 268 4.08 11.66 11.52
N LEU A 269 3.13 12.59 11.54
CA LEU A 269 3.20 13.81 10.74
C LEU A 269 4.30 14.74 11.28
N ARG A 270 4.32 14.93 12.61
CA ARG A 270 5.36 15.69 13.31
C ARG A 270 6.76 15.10 13.07
N PHE A 271 6.88 13.78 13.13
CA PHE A 271 8.13 13.07 12.81
C PHE A 271 8.58 13.29 11.37
N CYS A 272 7.67 13.23 10.40
CA CYS A 272 8.03 13.44 9.00
C CYS A 272 8.54 14.88 8.76
N LEU A 273 7.93 15.88 9.40
CA LEU A 273 8.37 17.28 9.35
C LEU A 273 9.77 17.44 9.95
N ASP A 274 9.98 16.93 11.17
CA ASP A 274 11.28 17.01 11.85
C ASP A 274 12.38 16.28 11.06
N LEU A 275 12.06 15.13 10.46
CA LEU A 275 12.99 14.36 9.64
C LEU A 275 13.45 15.14 8.40
N VAL A 276 12.51 15.70 7.64
CA VAL A 276 12.82 16.47 6.42
C VAL A 276 13.71 17.67 6.76
N ASP A 277 13.44 18.33 7.89
CA ASP A 277 14.24 19.46 8.31
C ASP A 277 15.62 19.07 8.82
N CYS A 278 15.72 18.00 9.60
CA CYS A 278 17.00 17.46 10.04
C CYS A 278 17.90 17.07 8.85
N LEU A 279 17.32 16.55 7.76
CA LEU A 279 18.04 16.23 6.53
C LEU A 279 18.63 17.47 5.83
N ARG A 280 18.11 18.69 6.08
CA ARG A 280 18.76 19.93 5.60
C ARG A 280 20.08 20.18 6.31
N SER A 281 20.11 19.97 7.62
CA SER A 281 21.30 20.19 8.46
C SER A 281 22.32 19.05 8.41
N GLN A 282 21.84 17.82 8.20
CA GLN A 282 22.65 16.60 8.19
C GLN A 282 22.26 15.76 6.96
N PRO A 283 22.81 16.12 5.79
CA PRO A 283 22.39 15.53 4.53
C PRO A 283 22.80 14.05 4.44
N ILE A 284 21.91 13.25 3.85
CA ILE A 284 22.13 11.86 3.49
C ILE A 284 21.83 11.72 2.00
N SER A 285 22.63 10.91 1.29
CA SER A 285 22.38 10.60 -0.12
C SER A 285 21.03 9.90 -0.28
N LEU A 286 20.07 10.57 -0.92
CA LEU A 286 18.68 10.13 -0.98
C LEU A 286 17.95 10.69 -2.21
N SER A 287 17.14 9.89 -2.90
CA SER A 287 16.34 10.41 -4.01
C SER A 287 15.12 11.22 -3.54
N ASN A 288 14.72 12.25 -4.29
CA ASN A 288 13.46 12.98 -4.07
C ASN A 288 12.23 12.05 -4.10
N SER A 289 12.26 11.00 -4.92
CA SER A 289 11.23 9.95 -4.97
C SER A 289 10.99 9.30 -3.60
N THR A 290 12.08 9.05 -2.86
CA THR A 290 12.02 8.44 -1.53
C THR A 290 11.34 9.37 -0.53
N VAL A 291 11.70 10.67 -0.53
CA VAL A 291 11.07 11.69 0.33
C VAL A 291 9.58 11.81 0.05
N PHE A 292 9.21 11.86 -1.24
CA PHE A 292 7.82 11.91 -1.66
C PHE A 292 7.03 10.68 -1.22
N GLY A 293 7.64 9.49 -1.26
CA GLY A 293 7.04 8.26 -0.73
C GLY A 293 6.72 8.34 0.77
N TRP A 294 7.64 8.92 1.56
CA TRP A 294 7.40 9.15 2.99
C TRP A 294 6.28 10.16 3.22
N ALA A 295 6.31 11.28 2.50
CA ALA A 295 5.30 12.32 2.60
C ALA A 295 3.91 11.76 2.33
N LEU A 296 3.71 10.99 1.25
CA LEU A 296 2.44 10.32 0.97
C LEU A 296 2.02 9.34 2.08
N THR A 297 2.98 8.60 2.65
CA THR A 297 2.71 7.67 3.76
C THR A 297 2.30 8.42 5.03
N ALA A 298 2.97 9.52 5.35
CA ALA A 298 2.67 10.37 6.51
C ALA A 298 1.33 11.11 6.36
N ILE A 299 1.05 11.69 5.19
CA ILE A 299 -0.25 12.31 4.86
C ILE A 299 -1.36 11.28 4.99
N THR A 300 -1.10 10.05 4.52
CA THR A 300 -2.06 8.95 4.62
C THR A 300 -2.36 8.59 6.07
N ALA A 301 -1.32 8.37 6.87
CA ALA A 301 -1.48 8.07 8.30
C ALA A 301 -2.14 9.22 9.08
N ALA A 302 -1.84 10.48 8.72
CA ALA A 302 -2.42 11.65 9.35
C ALA A 302 -3.91 11.79 9.04
N ALA A 303 -4.32 11.53 7.79
CA ALA A 303 -5.71 11.57 7.39
C ALA A 303 -6.54 10.47 8.07
N ASP A 304 -6.01 9.25 8.24
CA ASP A 304 -6.70 8.20 9.03
C ASP A 304 -6.95 8.61 10.48
N LYS A 305 -6.09 9.48 11.02
CA LYS A 305 -6.20 10.04 12.37
C LYS A 305 -6.96 11.36 12.41
N LYS A 306 -7.63 11.75 11.31
CA LYS A 306 -8.46 12.95 11.20
C LYS A 306 -7.68 14.25 11.50
N ALA A 307 -6.41 14.33 11.10
CA ALA A 307 -5.63 15.55 11.24
C ALA A 307 -6.26 16.73 10.47
N SER A 308 -6.03 17.96 10.93
CA SER A 308 -6.39 19.16 10.16
C SER A 308 -5.62 19.17 8.84
N PHE A 309 -6.27 19.59 7.75
CA PHE A 309 -5.57 19.82 6.49
C PHE A 309 -4.50 20.92 6.60
N ASP A 310 -4.62 21.88 7.51
CA ASP A 310 -3.59 22.91 7.72
C ASP A 310 -2.23 22.28 8.10
N ASP A 311 -2.23 21.27 8.98
CA ASP A 311 -1.00 20.55 9.36
C ASP A 311 -0.46 19.68 8.22
N ILE A 312 -1.35 19.09 7.42
CA ILE A 312 -0.99 18.32 6.21
C ILE A 312 -0.35 19.25 5.16
N LEU A 313 -0.93 20.42 4.95
CA LEU A 313 -0.44 21.41 4.00
C LEU A 313 0.98 21.87 4.37
N ARG A 314 1.27 22.08 5.65
CA ARG A 314 2.62 22.40 6.12
C ARG A 314 3.65 21.32 5.80
N LEU A 315 3.27 20.05 5.94
CA LEU A 315 4.13 18.94 5.51
C LEU A 315 4.38 18.97 3.99
N ILE A 316 3.34 19.19 3.20
CA ILE A 316 3.46 19.29 1.74
C ILE A 316 4.40 20.45 1.37
N GLN A 317 4.23 21.63 1.97
CA GLN A 317 5.10 22.80 1.77
C GLN A 317 6.55 22.47 2.10
N THR A 318 6.81 21.95 3.30
CA THR A 318 8.16 21.62 3.79
C THR A 318 8.87 20.62 2.88
N VAL A 319 8.17 19.58 2.43
CA VAL A 319 8.71 18.56 1.51
C VAL A 319 8.97 19.14 0.12
N THR A 320 8.09 20.02 -0.36
CA THR A 320 8.25 20.68 -1.67
C THR A 320 9.44 21.63 -1.68
N ASP A 321 9.60 22.41 -0.61
CA ASP A 321 10.75 23.29 -0.41
C ASP A 321 12.05 22.49 -0.38
N PHE A 322 12.09 21.43 0.45
CA PHE A 322 13.24 20.54 0.54
C PHE A 322 13.63 19.92 -0.81
N ALA A 323 12.65 19.45 -1.59
CA ALA A 323 12.91 18.84 -2.89
C ALA A 323 13.42 19.85 -3.93
N SER A 324 12.91 21.09 -3.87
CA SER A 324 13.32 22.19 -4.75
C SER A 324 14.77 22.61 -4.48
N ASP A 325 15.19 22.68 -3.21
CA ASP A 325 16.55 23.08 -2.83
C ASP A 325 17.62 22.12 -3.35
N ARG A 326 17.29 20.84 -3.55
CA ARG A 326 18.26 19.80 -3.92
C ARG A 326 18.56 19.71 -5.41
N ASN A 327 17.77 20.34 -6.29
CA ASN A 327 17.91 20.31 -7.77
C ASN A 327 18.04 18.90 -8.40
N GLU A 328 17.91 17.81 -7.63
CA GLU A 328 17.96 16.43 -8.10
C GLU A 328 16.63 16.05 -8.74
N GLY A 329 16.55 16.21 -10.06
CA GLY A 329 15.70 15.35 -10.91
C GLY A 329 14.19 15.37 -10.64
N LEU A 330 13.62 16.48 -10.17
CA LEU A 330 12.16 16.68 -10.13
C LEU A 330 11.49 16.42 -11.50
N GLY A 331 12.25 16.57 -12.59
CA GLY A 331 11.82 16.38 -13.96
C GLY A 331 11.94 14.98 -14.57
N GLN A 332 12.51 13.98 -13.88
CA GLN A 332 12.79 12.68 -14.50
C GLN A 332 11.60 11.70 -14.47
N SER A 333 10.59 11.94 -13.64
CA SER A 333 9.31 11.24 -13.76
C SER A 333 8.20 12.01 -13.05
N LEU A 334 6.99 12.03 -13.62
CA LEU A 334 5.78 12.47 -12.92
C LEU A 334 5.51 11.51 -11.76
N HIS A 335 6.17 11.77 -10.63
CA HIS A 335 6.05 10.98 -9.41
C HIS A 335 4.60 10.97 -8.92
N ALA A 336 4.25 9.99 -8.08
CA ALA A 336 2.90 9.93 -7.50
C ALA A 336 2.57 11.20 -6.69
N PHE A 337 3.56 11.89 -6.12
CA PHE A 337 3.34 13.04 -5.25
C PHE A 337 2.77 14.27 -5.97
N PRO A 338 3.34 14.79 -7.07
CA PRO A 338 2.69 15.85 -7.87
C PRO A 338 1.26 15.49 -8.32
N ALA A 339 1.01 14.21 -8.64
CA ALA A 339 -0.32 13.76 -9.01
C ALA A 339 -1.32 13.85 -7.85
N HIS A 340 -0.91 13.42 -6.65
CA HIS A 340 -1.73 13.58 -5.43
C HIS A 340 -1.88 15.06 -5.05
N LEU A 341 -0.88 15.90 -5.28
CA LEU A 341 -0.99 17.36 -5.08
C LEU A 341 -2.02 17.98 -6.01
N ALA A 342 -2.00 17.64 -7.30
CA ALA A 342 -3.02 18.07 -8.26
C ALA A 342 -4.42 17.59 -7.87
N GLN A 343 -4.54 16.38 -7.33
CA GLN A 343 -5.80 15.87 -6.79
C GLN A 343 -6.26 16.68 -5.56
N LEU A 344 -5.37 17.01 -4.62
CA LEU A 344 -5.71 17.83 -3.45
C LEU A 344 -6.12 19.25 -3.86
N TRP A 345 -5.42 19.85 -4.83
CA TRP A 345 -5.81 21.14 -5.41
C TRP A 345 -7.22 21.07 -6.03
N ALA A 346 -7.50 20.01 -6.81
CA ALA A 346 -8.82 19.78 -7.39
C ALA A 346 -9.92 19.62 -6.32
N PHE A 347 -9.62 18.96 -5.19
CA PHE A 347 -10.56 18.80 -4.09
C PHE A 347 -10.81 20.06 -3.27
N ALA A 348 -9.93 21.06 -3.36
CA ALA A 348 -10.09 22.34 -2.69
C ALA A 348 -11.27 23.15 -3.26
N ASP A 349 -11.73 22.82 -4.48
CA ASP A 349 -12.88 23.45 -5.10
C ASP A 349 -14.21 22.86 -4.56
N GLU A 350 -15.11 23.72 -4.10
CA GLU A 350 -16.42 23.33 -3.55
C GLU A 350 -17.34 22.71 -4.62
N ALA A 351 -17.10 23.02 -5.90
CA ALA A 351 -17.82 22.44 -7.04
C ALA A 351 -17.46 20.97 -7.30
N ALA A 352 -16.39 20.45 -6.69
CA ALA A 352 -16.12 19.01 -6.69
C ALA A 352 -17.20 18.30 -5.85
N GLY A 353 -18.23 17.79 -6.53
CA GLY A 353 -19.30 16.99 -5.92
C GLY A 353 -18.78 15.83 -5.06
N ASP A 354 -19.67 15.24 -4.25
CA ASP A 354 -19.34 14.01 -3.53
C ASP A 354 -19.08 12.89 -4.55
N LEU A 355 -17.83 12.43 -4.63
CA LEU A 355 -17.47 11.25 -5.42
C LEU A 355 -18.12 10.00 -4.81
N ASP A 356 -18.53 9.07 -5.65
CA ASP A 356 -19.00 7.74 -5.23
C ASP A 356 -17.89 7.04 -4.41
N THR A 357 -18.13 6.93 -3.10
CA THR A 357 -17.15 6.51 -2.08
C THR A 357 -16.80 5.02 -2.11
N SER A 358 -17.30 4.27 -3.10
CA SER A 358 -17.28 2.80 -3.10
C SER A 358 -15.96 2.15 -3.53
N ILE A 359 -14.98 2.91 -4.04
CA ILE A 359 -13.74 2.32 -4.58
C ILE A 359 -12.53 3.16 -4.13
N ILE A 360 -11.51 2.49 -3.56
CA ILE A 360 -10.12 2.96 -3.28
C ILE A 360 -9.81 3.36 -1.83
N ILE A 361 -8.55 3.10 -1.45
CA ILE A 361 -7.84 3.30 -0.16
C ILE A 361 -8.08 4.68 0.50
N PHE A 362 -8.49 5.70 -0.26
CA PHE A 362 -8.83 7.05 0.23
C PHE A 362 -10.35 7.33 0.35
N GLY A 363 -11.22 6.37 0.07
CA GLY A 363 -12.69 6.56 -0.04
C GLY A 363 -13.36 7.15 1.21
N ARG A 364 -12.86 6.85 2.41
CA ARG A 364 -13.37 7.43 3.68
C ARG A 364 -12.91 8.86 3.95
N ARG A 365 -11.85 9.34 3.28
CA ARG A 365 -11.22 10.65 3.50
C ARG A 365 -11.80 11.75 2.60
N ARG A 366 -12.82 11.40 1.80
CA ARG A 366 -13.40 12.25 0.76
C ARG A 366 -14.78 12.81 1.10
N THR A 367 -15.37 12.46 2.24
CA THR A 367 -16.60 13.15 2.69
C THR A 367 -16.28 14.63 2.90
N ARG A 368 -17.18 15.53 2.47
CA ARG A 368 -17.01 16.99 2.64
C ARG A 368 -16.68 17.41 4.08
N SER A 369 -17.15 16.64 5.05
CA SER A 369 -16.94 16.88 6.49
C SER A 369 -15.59 16.38 7.05
N HIS A 370 -14.76 15.70 6.25
CA HIS A 370 -13.51 15.15 6.77
C HIS A 370 -12.47 16.27 7.02
N PRO A 371 -11.89 16.41 8.22
CA PRO A 371 -11.00 17.53 8.57
C PRO A 371 -9.70 17.58 7.77
N SER A 372 -9.28 16.43 7.24
CA SER A 372 -8.10 16.31 6.35
C SER A 372 -8.41 16.58 4.88
N ARG A 373 -9.63 17.03 4.54
CA ARG A 373 -9.97 17.42 3.17
C ARG A 373 -9.59 18.90 2.95
N PRO A 374 -8.91 19.25 1.83
CA PRO A 374 -8.70 20.64 1.47
C PRO A 374 -10.04 21.34 1.19
N ASN A 375 -10.03 22.67 1.26
CA ASN A 375 -11.20 23.52 1.03
C ASN A 375 -10.73 24.81 0.34
N ALA A 376 -11.67 25.71 0.03
CA ALA A 376 -11.37 26.92 -0.75
C ALA A 376 -10.21 27.75 -0.18
N LYS A 377 -10.04 27.80 1.15
CA LYS A 377 -8.95 28.54 1.81
C LYS A 377 -7.55 28.01 1.44
N HIS A 378 -7.45 26.73 1.11
CA HIS A 378 -6.19 26.07 0.76
C HIS A 378 -5.86 26.10 -0.74
N LYS A 379 -6.83 26.47 -1.59
CA LYS A 379 -6.73 26.32 -3.05
C LYS A 379 -5.52 27.06 -3.62
N GLN A 380 -5.36 28.33 -3.27
CA GLN A 380 -4.24 29.15 -3.75
C GLN A 380 -2.88 28.59 -3.32
N SER A 381 -2.75 28.14 -2.07
CA SER A 381 -1.48 27.58 -1.58
C SER A 381 -1.12 26.28 -2.30
N LEU A 382 -2.12 25.42 -2.54
CA LEU A 382 -1.92 24.18 -3.30
C LEU A 382 -1.57 24.45 -4.77
N GLU A 383 -2.19 25.48 -5.36
CA GLU A 383 -1.89 25.92 -6.72
C GLU A 383 -0.44 26.40 -6.84
N ASN A 384 -0.02 27.29 -5.94
CA ASN A 384 1.36 27.79 -5.93
C ASN A 384 2.39 26.66 -5.80
N LEU A 385 2.10 25.64 -4.98
CA LEU A 385 2.96 24.45 -4.85
C LEU A 385 2.98 23.63 -6.14
N LEU A 386 1.82 23.41 -6.77
CA LEU A 386 1.71 22.69 -8.03
C LEU A 386 2.46 23.40 -9.15
N VAL A 387 2.29 24.73 -9.26
CA VAL A 387 3.02 25.58 -10.21
C VAL A 387 4.52 25.46 -10.00
N ARG A 388 4.99 25.49 -8.74
CA ARG A 388 6.41 25.32 -8.44
C ARG A 388 6.95 23.97 -8.90
N PHE A 389 6.18 22.89 -8.75
CA PHE A 389 6.55 21.58 -9.31
C PHE A 389 6.64 21.59 -10.84
N ILE A 390 5.69 22.24 -11.50
CA ILE A 390 5.64 22.34 -12.96
C ILE A 390 6.84 23.16 -13.48
N GLN A 391 7.20 24.25 -12.81
CA GLN A 391 8.30 25.13 -13.19
C GLN A 391 9.68 24.49 -13.09
N VAL A 392 9.86 23.47 -12.25
CA VAL A 392 11.14 22.75 -12.11
C VAL A 392 11.27 21.60 -13.13
N ILE A 393 10.25 21.34 -13.95
CA ILE A 393 10.37 20.40 -15.07
C ILE A 393 11.35 20.99 -16.09
N PRO A 394 12.44 20.27 -16.46
CA PRO A 394 13.39 20.72 -17.46
C PRO A 394 12.68 21.05 -18.78
N GLN A 395 13.13 22.12 -19.44
CA GLN A 395 12.54 22.62 -20.67
C GLN A 395 12.45 21.54 -21.76
N ASP A 396 13.46 20.67 -21.85
CA ASP A 396 13.55 19.61 -22.85
C ASP A 396 12.64 18.41 -22.55
N ASN A 397 12.11 18.30 -21.32
CA ASN A 397 11.34 17.14 -20.88
C ASN A 397 9.83 17.28 -21.14
N LEU A 398 9.32 18.49 -21.33
CA LEU A 398 7.89 18.71 -21.53
C LEU A 398 7.64 19.77 -22.61
N THR A 399 7.24 19.28 -23.79
CA THR A 399 6.84 20.13 -24.92
C THR A 399 5.32 20.23 -25.01
N PRO A 400 4.76 21.14 -25.85
CA PRO A 400 3.32 21.23 -26.04
C PRO A 400 2.68 19.93 -26.55
N LEU A 401 3.45 19.05 -27.20
CA LEU A 401 3.01 17.73 -27.68
C LEU A 401 2.75 16.76 -26.52
N ASP A 402 3.43 16.96 -25.39
CA ASP A 402 3.45 16.03 -24.26
C ASP A 402 2.43 16.37 -23.17
N ILE A 403 1.78 17.54 -23.24
CA ILE A 403 0.86 18.03 -22.20
C ILE A 403 -0.30 17.06 -21.97
N ALA A 404 -0.92 16.58 -23.05
CA ALA A 404 -2.04 15.64 -23.00
C ALA A 404 -1.62 14.29 -22.37
N SER A 405 -0.51 13.71 -22.81
CA SER A 405 -0.02 12.42 -22.30
C SER A 405 0.47 12.51 -20.85
N THR A 406 1.08 13.64 -20.49
CA THR A 406 1.52 13.98 -19.13
C THR A 406 0.32 14.07 -18.17
N PHE A 407 -0.74 14.78 -18.56
CA PHE A 407 -1.96 14.84 -17.77
C PHE A 407 -2.57 13.44 -17.54
N LEU A 408 -2.71 12.63 -18.61
CA LEU A 408 -3.24 11.27 -18.50
C LEU A 408 -2.36 10.37 -17.62
N THR A 409 -1.04 10.60 -17.63
CA THR A 409 -0.10 9.88 -16.75
C THR A 409 -0.30 10.27 -15.29
N LEU A 410 -0.48 11.56 -14.99
CA LEU A 410 -0.81 12.04 -13.64
C LEU A 410 -2.12 11.44 -13.16
N GLU A 411 -3.17 11.46 -13.98
CA GLU A 411 -4.47 10.88 -13.66
C GLU A 411 -4.35 9.38 -13.32
N LYS A 412 -3.60 8.62 -14.11
CA LYS A 412 -3.37 7.19 -13.88
C LYS A 412 -2.66 6.91 -12.54
N LYS A 413 -1.78 7.80 -12.08
CA LYS A 413 -1.03 7.64 -10.82
C LYS A 413 -1.90 7.77 -9.57
N VAL A 414 -3.07 8.40 -9.67
CA VAL A 414 -3.98 8.62 -8.54
C VAL A 414 -5.25 7.76 -8.64
N ASP A 415 -5.26 6.77 -9.54
CA ASP A 415 -6.42 5.98 -9.95
C ASP A 415 -7.51 6.89 -10.53
N GLY A 416 -7.59 7.01 -11.87
CA GLY A 416 -8.32 8.10 -12.55
C GLY A 416 -9.79 8.30 -12.15
N SER A 417 -10.45 7.28 -11.60
CA SER A 417 -11.79 7.37 -11.00
C SER A 417 -11.86 8.28 -9.75
N ALA A 418 -10.72 8.55 -9.13
CA ALA A 418 -10.57 9.37 -7.94
C ALA A 418 -10.27 10.85 -8.21
N PHE A 419 -10.02 11.24 -9.46
CA PHE A 419 -9.68 12.62 -9.81
C PHE A 419 -10.95 13.45 -10.04
N PRO A 420 -11.17 14.59 -9.36
CA PRO A 420 -12.36 15.41 -9.57
C PRO A 420 -12.49 15.87 -11.03
N LEU A 421 -13.57 15.46 -11.69
CA LEU A 421 -13.77 15.70 -13.13
C LEU A 421 -13.71 17.20 -13.48
N GLY A 422 -14.36 18.06 -12.70
CA GLY A 422 -14.47 19.50 -12.95
C GLY A 422 -13.17 20.31 -12.85
N SER A 423 -12.08 19.70 -12.38
CA SER A 423 -10.79 20.38 -12.24
C SER A 423 -9.73 19.90 -13.23
N LYS A 424 -10.04 18.88 -14.04
CA LYS A 424 -9.10 18.25 -14.98
C LYS A 424 -8.56 19.24 -16.01
N LEU A 425 -9.44 20.03 -16.62
CA LEU A 425 -9.03 21.07 -17.57
C LEU A 425 -8.15 22.14 -16.91
N GLY A 426 -8.43 22.48 -15.65
CA GLY A 426 -7.61 23.42 -14.89
C GLY A 426 -6.16 22.93 -14.70
N VAL A 427 -5.94 21.63 -14.46
CA VAL A 427 -4.57 21.07 -14.41
C VAL A 427 -3.87 21.15 -15.77
N ILE A 428 -4.60 20.87 -16.86
CA ILE A 428 -4.05 20.99 -18.23
C ILE A 428 -3.62 22.43 -18.50
N LYS A 429 -4.45 23.41 -18.10
CA LYS A 429 -4.13 24.84 -18.22
C LYS A 429 -2.90 25.23 -17.43
N LEU A 430 -2.77 24.78 -16.17
CA LEU A 430 -1.59 25.04 -15.35
C LEU A 430 -0.32 24.43 -15.96
N LEU A 431 -0.39 23.20 -16.48
CA LEU A 431 0.73 22.55 -17.17
C LEU A 431 1.15 23.35 -18.42
N SER A 432 0.18 23.80 -19.21
CA SER A 432 0.43 24.59 -20.41
C SER A 432 1.07 25.94 -20.08
N LEU A 433 0.55 26.64 -19.08
CA LEU A 433 0.96 28.00 -18.74
C LEU A 433 2.32 28.04 -18.04
N HIS A 434 2.61 27.10 -17.14
CA HIS A 434 3.77 27.20 -16.25
C HIS A 434 4.93 26.28 -16.61
N SER A 435 4.76 25.33 -17.54
CA SER A 435 5.87 24.49 -17.98
C SER A 435 6.90 25.33 -18.75
N PRO A 436 8.20 25.30 -18.40
CA PRO A 436 9.24 26.05 -19.09
C PRO A 436 9.35 25.78 -20.60
N GLY A 437 9.02 24.56 -21.04
CA GLY A 437 9.03 24.17 -22.46
C GLY A 437 7.78 24.58 -23.27
N VAL A 438 6.74 25.08 -22.60
CA VAL A 438 5.44 25.40 -23.22
C VAL A 438 5.14 26.89 -23.08
N GLN A 439 4.85 27.35 -21.86
CA GLN A 439 4.51 28.73 -21.50
C GLN A 439 3.39 29.33 -22.38
N ILE A 440 2.34 28.55 -22.64
CA ILE A 440 1.19 28.98 -23.45
C ILE A 440 -0.04 29.09 -22.56
N ASP A 441 -0.64 30.27 -22.55
CA ASP A 441 -1.93 30.50 -21.90
C ASP A 441 -3.07 30.04 -22.81
N LEU A 442 -3.81 29.01 -22.38
CA LEU A 442 -4.97 28.50 -23.10
C LEU A 442 -6.22 29.37 -22.91
N ASP A 443 -6.22 30.27 -21.94
CA ASP A 443 -7.32 31.21 -21.68
C ASP A 443 -7.12 32.59 -22.31
N ALA A 444 -5.95 32.84 -22.92
CA ALA A 444 -5.67 34.11 -23.58
C ALA A 444 -6.62 34.33 -24.78
N LEU A 445 -7.31 35.48 -24.77
CA LEU A 445 -8.17 35.93 -25.86
C LEU A 445 -7.53 37.12 -26.59
N PRO A 446 -7.38 37.08 -27.93
CA PRO A 446 -7.70 35.97 -28.82
C PRO A 446 -6.67 34.83 -28.76
N ALA A 447 -7.14 33.60 -28.98
CA ALA A 447 -6.28 32.42 -29.06
C ALA A 447 -5.29 32.54 -30.24
N SER A 448 -3.99 32.46 -29.96
CA SER A 448 -2.94 32.49 -30.98
C SER A 448 -2.89 31.17 -31.75
N GLU A 449 -3.35 31.18 -33.01
CA GLU A 449 -3.36 29.99 -33.88
C GLU A 449 -2.00 29.26 -33.91
N LYS A 450 -0.92 30.04 -33.94
CA LYS A 450 0.46 29.53 -33.94
C LYS A 450 0.78 28.71 -32.69
N ASP A 451 0.29 29.13 -31.53
CA ASP A 451 0.54 28.45 -30.26
C ASP A 451 -0.32 27.19 -30.13
N TRP A 452 -1.58 27.26 -30.54
CA TRP A 452 -2.50 26.11 -30.52
C TRP A 452 -2.09 24.99 -31.49
N ARG A 453 -1.48 25.32 -32.65
CA ARG A 453 -0.92 24.34 -33.60
C ARG A 453 0.17 23.45 -33.00
N ARG A 454 0.85 23.90 -31.95
CA ARG A 454 1.96 23.17 -31.30
C ARG A 454 1.48 21.98 -30.47
N PHE A 455 0.20 21.96 -30.07
CA PHE A 455 -0.35 20.89 -29.23
C PHE A 455 -0.77 19.66 -30.06
N ARG A 456 -0.79 18.51 -29.38
CA ARG A 456 -1.43 17.29 -29.87
C ARG A 456 -2.36 16.72 -28.80
N TRP A 457 -3.64 16.68 -29.12
CA TRP A 457 -4.69 16.25 -28.22
C TRP A 457 -5.15 14.86 -28.61
N GLY A 458 -4.76 13.84 -27.83
CA GLY A 458 -5.33 12.51 -28.00
C GLY A 458 -6.83 12.51 -27.66
N ILE A 459 -7.64 11.74 -28.40
CA ILE A 459 -9.09 11.59 -28.14
C ILE A 459 -9.40 11.21 -26.69
N ASN A 460 -8.48 10.51 -26.02
CA ASN A 460 -8.60 10.13 -24.60
C ASN A 460 -8.73 11.32 -23.65
N VAL A 461 -8.14 12.48 -23.97
CA VAL A 461 -8.31 13.70 -23.16
C VAL A 461 -9.77 14.15 -23.20
N PHE A 462 -10.38 14.19 -24.39
CA PHE A 462 -11.78 14.58 -24.55
C PHE A 462 -12.77 13.62 -23.88
N ASN A 463 -12.42 12.33 -23.80
CA ASN A 463 -13.22 11.32 -23.13
C ASN A 463 -13.10 11.36 -21.59
N THR A 464 -12.03 11.95 -21.04
CA THR A 464 -11.79 12.02 -19.59
C THR A 464 -12.28 13.32 -18.96
N LEU A 465 -12.41 14.39 -19.75
CA LEU A 465 -12.92 15.70 -19.33
C LEU A 465 -14.46 15.70 -19.18
N PRO A 466 -15.02 16.53 -18.28
CA PRO A 466 -16.44 16.85 -18.29
C PRO A 466 -16.89 17.38 -19.66
N ALA A 467 -18.14 17.11 -20.03
CA ALA A 467 -18.68 17.52 -21.33
C ALA A 467 -18.53 19.03 -21.60
N LYS A 468 -18.77 19.87 -20.59
CA LYS A 468 -18.58 21.33 -20.69
C LYS A 468 -17.14 21.72 -21.05
N ASP A 469 -16.16 21.14 -20.35
CA ASP A 469 -14.74 21.44 -20.54
C ASP A 469 -14.21 20.88 -21.86
N ALA A 470 -14.64 19.67 -22.22
CA ALA A 470 -14.29 19.03 -23.48
C ALA A 470 -14.84 19.83 -24.68
N ARG A 471 -16.10 20.29 -24.60
CA ARG A 471 -16.72 21.18 -25.59
C ARG A 471 -15.96 22.50 -25.69
N TRP A 472 -15.61 23.12 -24.56
CA TRP A 472 -14.85 24.36 -24.56
C TRP A 472 -13.51 24.17 -25.29
N LEU A 473 -12.73 23.16 -24.91
CA LEU A 473 -11.42 22.89 -25.52
C LEU A 473 -11.56 22.61 -27.03
N PHE A 474 -12.55 21.81 -27.42
CA PHE A 474 -12.82 21.50 -28.81
C PHE A 474 -13.24 22.75 -29.59
N SER A 475 -14.09 23.60 -29.03
CA SER A 475 -14.56 24.83 -29.69
C SER A 475 -13.44 25.83 -29.96
N GLN A 476 -12.44 25.92 -29.08
CA GLN A 476 -11.25 26.75 -29.31
C GLN A 476 -10.48 26.23 -30.53
N ILE A 477 -10.22 24.93 -30.59
CA ILE A 477 -9.52 24.29 -31.71
C ILE A 477 -10.32 24.40 -33.02
N GLU A 478 -11.64 24.21 -32.96
CA GLU A 478 -12.55 24.30 -34.10
C GLU A 478 -12.63 25.74 -34.65
N SER A 479 -12.68 26.75 -33.78
CA SER A 479 -12.71 28.16 -34.19
C SER A 479 -11.46 28.61 -34.95
N LEU A 480 -10.33 27.93 -34.71
CA LEU A 480 -9.05 28.17 -35.37
C LEU A 480 -8.85 27.27 -36.62
N GLY A 481 -9.79 26.37 -36.92
CA GLY A 481 -9.68 25.43 -38.04
C GLY A 481 -8.62 24.35 -37.84
N LEU A 482 -8.17 24.09 -36.61
CA LEU A 482 -7.01 23.23 -36.31
C LEU A 482 -7.37 21.79 -35.93
N VAL A 483 -8.63 21.39 -36.09
CA VAL A 483 -9.13 20.10 -35.58
C VAL A 483 -8.38 18.92 -36.19
N ASP A 484 -8.15 18.95 -37.50
CA ASP A 484 -7.50 17.84 -38.22
C ASP A 484 -5.98 17.81 -37.98
N ASP A 485 -5.38 18.95 -37.63
CA ASP A 485 -3.94 19.09 -37.40
C ASP A 485 -3.52 18.72 -35.96
N THR A 486 -4.42 18.91 -34.98
CA THR A 486 -4.08 18.84 -33.56
C THR A 486 -4.74 17.68 -32.81
N ILE A 487 -5.89 17.16 -33.27
CA ILE A 487 -6.57 16.05 -32.59
C ILE A 487 -6.10 14.70 -33.17
N LEU A 488 -5.58 13.83 -32.29
CA LEU A 488 -5.12 12.50 -32.64
C LEU A 488 -6.17 11.44 -32.24
N PHE A 489 -6.69 10.74 -33.23
CA PHE A 489 -7.60 9.60 -33.06
C PHE A 489 -6.79 8.31 -32.84
N SER A 490 -7.32 7.39 -32.03
CA SER A 490 -6.67 6.10 -31.76
C SER A 490 -6.56 5.25 -33.04
N ALA A 491 -5.72 4.20 -33.07
CA ALA A 491 -5.60 3.33 -34.24
C ALA A 491 -6.92 2.62 -34.63
N SER A 492 -7.82 2.36 -33.67
CA SER A 492 -9.18 1.88 -33.95
C SER A 492 -10.07 2.97 -34.54
N ASP A 493 -9.90 4.22 -34.10
CA ASP A 493 -10.68 5.37 -34.54
C ASP A 493 -10.15 5.98 -35.85
N SER A 494 -8.88 5.77 -36.21
CA SER A 494 -8.27 6.25 -37.45
C SER A 494 -8.80 5.52 -38.69
N SER A 495 -9.45 4.36 -38.50
CA SER A 495 -10.21 3.68 -39.55
C SER A 495 -11.53 4.39 -39.91
N LYS A 496 -11.96 5.33 -39.06
CA LYS A 496 -13.19 6.09 -39.23
C LYS A 496 -12.87 7.47 -39.81
N PRO A 497 -13.73 8.02 -40.70
CA PRO A 497 -13.57 9.37 -41.21
C PRO A 497 -13.52 10.41 -40.08
N THR A 498 -12.69 11.44 -40.22
CA THR A 498 -12.48 12.42 -39.14
C THR A 498 -13.78 13.15 -38.77
N TRP A 499 -14.62 13.47 -39.74
CA TRP A 499 -15.93 14.10 -39.50
C TRP A 499 -16.84 13.23 -38.62
N TYR A 500 -16.78 11.89 -38.79
CA TYR A 500 -17.53 10.96 -37.97
C TYR A 500 -17.06 10.99 -36.51
N ASN A 501 -15.74 10.94 -36.29
CA ASN A 501 -15.21 10.99 -34.93
C ASN A 501 -15.52 12.33 -34.23
N LYS A 502 -15.48 13.45 -34.98
CA LYS A 502 -15.89 14.78 -34.49
C LYS A 502 -17.37 14.79 -34.07
N GLY A 503 -18.25 14.28 -34.93
CA GLY A 503 -19.68 14.21 -34.64
C GLY A 503 -19.99 13.30 -33.45
N LEU A 504 -19.32 12.15 -33.34
CA LEU A 504 -19.50 11.23 -32.22
C LEU A 504 -19.14 11.86 -30.87
N LEU A 505 -18.07 12.66 -30.80
CA LEU A 505 -17.72 13.44 -29.60
C LEU A 505 -18.82 14.45 -29.25
N LYS A 506 -19.35 15.18 -30.24
CA LYS A 506 -20.44 16.14 -30.04
C LYS A 506 -21.70 15.46 -29.51
N VAL A 507 -22.05 14.27 -30.03
CA VAL A 507 -23.17 13.45 -29.53
C VAL A 507 -22.96 13.04 -28.07
N LYS A 508 -21.78 12.54 -27.71
CA LYS A 508 -21.43 12.17 -26.33
C LYS A 508 -21.62 13.33 -25.37
N TRP A 509 -21.14 14.51 -25.75
CA TRP A 509 -21.27 15.70 -24.91
C TRP A 509 -22.73 16.16 -24.82
N ALA A 510 -23.49 16.15 -25.92
CA ALA A 510 -24.93 16.43 -25.95
C ALA A 510 -25.70 15.54 -24.97
N ALA A 511 -25.40 14.25 -24.95
CA ALA A 511 -26.04 13.30 -24.03
C ALA A 511 -25.64 13.51 -22.55
N ALA A 512 -24.43 14.00 -22.29
CA ALA A 512 -23.91 14.18 -20.92
C ALA A 512 -24.24 15.53 -20.29
N ASP A 513 -24.39 16.58 -21.11
CA ASP A 513 -24.68 17.96 -20.70
C ASP A 513 -25.72 18.57 -21.65
N PRO A 514 -27.01 18.24 -21.46
CA PRO A 514 -28.09 18.72 -22.32
C PRO A 514 -28.26 20.24 -22.21
N VAL A 515 -28.15 20.93 -23.35
CA VAL A 515 -28.39 22.37 -23.49
C VAL A 515 -29.88 22.60 -23.76
N PRO A 516 -30.60 23.31 -22.86
CA PRO A 516 -32.03 23.56 -23.01
C PRO A 516 -32.36 24.16 -24.38
N GLY A 517 -33.19 23.46 -25.17
CA GLY A 517 -33.69 23.93 -26.47
C GLY A 517 -32.87 23.51 -27.70
N ASN A 518 -31.74 22.82 -27.54
CA ASN A 518 -30.91 22.32 -28.67
C ASN A 518 -30.66 20.79 -28.64
N ASP A 519 -31.25 20.08 -27.66
CA ASP A 519 -30.89 18.72 -27.20
C ASP A 519 -31.21 17.53 -28.12
N GLY A 520 -31.39 17.78 -29.42
CA GLY A 520 -31.59 16.69 -30.37
C GLY A 520 -31.26 17.05 -31.80
N SER A 521 -31.13 18.34 -32.14
CA SER A 521 -30.93 18.77 -33.53
C SER A 521 -29.57 18.34 -34.06
N THR A 522 -28.49 18.61 -33.33
CA THR A 522 -27.12 18.24 -33.74
C THR A 522 -26.91 16.72 -33.79
N THR A 523 -27.48 15.96 -32.85
CA THR A 523 -27.37 14.50 -32.85
C THR A 523 -28.19 13.87 -33.97
N PHE A 524 -29.39 14.39 -34.22
CA PHE A 524 -30.24 13.92 -35.31
C PHE A 524 -29.60 14.22 -36.68
N GLN A 525 -29.13 15.46 -36.90
CA GLN A 525 -28.42 15.84 -38.12
C GLN A 525 -27.22 14.95 -38.38
N PHE A 526 -26.39 14.70 -37.36
CA PHE A 526 -25.24 13.82 -37.49
C PHE A 526 -25.63 12.37 -37.85
N ILE A 527 -26.72 11.85 -37.27
CA ILE A 527 -27.24 10.52 -37.62
C ILE A 527 -27.76 10.48 -39.05
N GLU A 528 -28.47 11.52 -39.51
CA GLU A 528 -28.93 11.61 -40.91
C GLU A 528 -27.76 11.70 -41.89
N GLU A 529 -26.68 12.41 -41.56
CA GLU A 529 -25.44 12.43 -42.36
C GLU A 529 -24.83 11.03 -42.47
N ILE A 530 -24.80 10.25 -41.39
CA ILE A 530 -24.34 8.86 -41.40
C ILE A 530 -25.24 7.99 -42.29
N LYS A 531 -26.57 8.16 -42.20
CA LYS A 531 -27.53 7.40 -43.03
C LYS A 531 -27.35 7.73 -44.51
N ALA A 532 -27.20 9.00 -44.86
CA ALA A 532 -26.95 9.46 -46.22
C ALA A 532 -25.65 8.84 -46.77
N GLU A 533 -24.58 8.81 -45.98
CA GLU A 533 -23.32 8.20 -46.38
C GLU A 533 -23.45 6.66 -46.52
N ALA A 534 -24.32 6.00 -45.77
CA ALA A 534 -24.59 4.58 -46.01
C ALA A 534 -25.36 4.34 -47.32
N GLU A 535 -26.25 5.25 -47.71
CA GLU A 535 -27.09 5.10 -48.91
C GLU A 535 -26.33 5.38 -50.21
N THR A 536 -25.29 6.21 -50.18
CA THR A 536 -24.44 6.52 -51.34
C THR A 536 -23.47 5.39 -51.72
N GLN A 537 -23.23 4.44 -50.82
CA GLN A 537 -22.20 3.41 -50.98
C GLN A 537 -22.71 2.21 -51.79
N ARG A 538 -21.90 1.72 -52.73
CA ARG A 538 -22.27 0.59 -53.62
C ARG A 538 -21.98 -0.77 -53.01
N GLU A 539 -20.91 -0.88 -52.23
CA GLU A 539 -20.45 -2.14 -51.64
C GLU A 539 -21.27 -2.52 -50.40
N SER A 540 -21.66 -3.80 -50.31
CA SER A 540 -22.50 -4.27 -49.21
C SER A 540 -21.80 -4.19 -47.85
N ASP A 541 -20.50 -4.47 -47.80
CA ASP A 541 -19.73 -4.47 -46.55
C ASP A 541 -19.51 -3.04 -46.03
N VAL A 542 -19.24 -2.08 -46.92
CA VAL A 542 -19.11 -0.66 -46.56
C VAL A 542 -20.43 -0.10 -46.01
N ARG A 543 -21.56 -0.47 -46.61
CA ARG A 543 -22.89 -0.10 -46.09
C ARG A 543 -23.15 -0.69 -44.70
N ARG A 544 -22.73 -1.93 -44.47
CA ARG A 544 -22.81 -2.59 -43.15
C ARG A 544 -22.00 -1.83 -42.10
N ASP A 545 -20.79 -1.38 -42.43
CA ASP A 545 -19.95 -0.61 -41.51
C ASP A 545 -20.57 0.74 -41.15
N TRP A 546 -21.17 1.45 -42.11
CA TRP A 546 -21.91 2.69 -41.83
C TRP A 546 -23.17 2.47 -41.00
N ALA A 547 -23.90 1.36 -41.22
CA ALA A 547 -25.00 0.97 -40.35
C ALA A 547 -24.53 0.72 -38.91
N MET A 548 -23.42 0.03 -38.71
CA MET A 548 -22.82 -0.17 -37.38
C MET A 548 -22.42 1.14 -36.71
N ARG A 549 -21.90 2.10 -37.47
CA ARG A 549 -21.57 3.46 -37.00
C ARG A 549 -22.81 4.26 -36.58
N ALA A 550 -23.91 4.17 -37.31
CA ALA A 550 -25.16 4.80 -36.90
C ALA A 550 -25.66 4.25 -35.55
N ILE A 551 -25.57 2.92 -35.34
CA ILE A 551 -25.91 2.28 -34.06
C ILE A 551 -25.02 2.81 -32.94
N GLU A 552 -23.71 2.94 -33.17
CA GLU A 552 -22.76 3.51 -32.21
C GLU A 552 -23.16 4.95 -31.81
N ALA A 553 -23.40 5.83 -32.79
CA ALA A 553 -23.84 7.20 -32.53
C ALA A 553 -25.18 7.26 -31.76
N ALA A 554 -26.13 6.40 -32.12
CA ALA A 554 -27.42 6.32 -31.44
C ALA A 554 -27.28 5.81 -29.98
N CYS A 555 -26.41 4.84 -29.73
CA CYS A 555 -26.08 4.38 -28.36
C CYS A 555 -25.52 5.54 -27.52
N GLU A 556 -24.54 6.25 -28.06
CA GLU A 556 -23.84 7.33 -27.36
C GLU A 556 -24.75 8.54 -27.09
N SER A 557 -25.81 8.71 -27.89
CA SER A 557 -26.84 9.73 -27.64
C SER A 557 -27.65 9.51 -26.37
N LYS A 558 -27.65 8.27 -25.82
CA LYS A 558 -28.50 7.83 -24.71
C LYS A 558 -30.01 8.09 -24.90
N SER A 559 -30.44 8.29 -26.14
CA SER A 559 -31.84 8.55 -26.50
C SER A 559 -32.51 7.27 -27.03
N ILE A 560 -33.43 6.71 -26.24
CA ILE A 560 -34.18 5.49 -26.61
C ILE A 560 -34.95 5.66 -27.93
N PRO A 561 -35.66 6.79 -28.20
CA PRO A 561 -36.36 6.98 -29.46
C PRO A 561 -35.42 6.93 -30.68
N LEU A 562 -34.31 7.69 -30.63
CA LEU A 562 -33.29 7.72 -31.68
C LEU A 562 -32.69 6.32 -31.91
N PHE A 563 -32.39 5.60 -30.83
CA PHE A 563 -31.84 4.25 -30.94
C PHE A 563 -32.82 3.27 -31.61
N LYS A 564 -34.12 3.30 -31.25
CA LYS A 564 -35.15 2.45 -31.88
C LYS A 564 -35.29 2.76 -33.37
N GLU A 565 -35.26 4.03 -33.73
CA GLU A 565 -35.35 4.47 -35.12
C GLU A 565 -34.17 3.97 -35.95
N VAL A 566 -32.94 4.20 -35.47
CA VAL A 566 -31.71 3.75 -36.13
C VAL A 566 -31.64 2.22 -36.20
N SER A 567 -32.08 1.51 -35.16
CA SER A 567 -32.14 0.03 -35.17
C SER A 567 -33.09 -0.52 -36.24
N ARG A 568 -34.26 0.12 -36.43
CA ARG A 568 -35.18 -0.26 -37.51
C ARG A 568 -34.59 0.03 -38.88
N TRP A 569 -33.94 1.17 -39.06
CA TRP A 569 -33.30 1.54 -40.31
C TRP A 569 -32.15 0.57 -40.67
N THR A 570 -31.29 0.24 -39.70
CA THR A 570 -30.13 -0.65 -39.90
C THR A 570 -30.48 -2.10 -40.21
N SER A 571 -31.67 -2.57 -39.83
CA SER A 571 -32.16 -3.94 -40.13
C SER A 571 -32.15 -4.28 -41.63
N ARG A 572 -32.18 -3.26 -42.50
CA ARG A 572 -32.12 -3.42 -43.96
C ARG A 572 -30.74 -3.83 -44.47
N TYR A 573 -29.68 -3.53 -43.72
CA TYR A 573 -28.29 -3.79 -44.09
C TYR A 573 -27.68 -4.97 -43.31
N LEU A 574 -28.28 -5.33 -42.17
CA LEU A 574 -27.81 -6.36 -41.25
C LEU A 574 -28.74 -7.59 -41.33
N ARG A 575 -28.50 -8.48 -42.30
CA ARG A 575 -29.20 -9.78 -42.40
C ARG A 575 -28.54 -10.86 -41.52
N ASP A 576 -28.34 -10.60 -40.22
CA ASP A 576 -27.55 -11.48 -39.36
C ASP A 576 -27.99 -11.44 -37.87
N PRO A 577 -28.35 -12.57 -37.23
CA PRO A 577 -28.70 -12.66 -35.80
C PRO A 577 -27.57 -12.22 -34.83
N VAL A 578 -26.32 -12.17 -35.28
CA VAL A 578 -25.20 -11.60 -34.49
C VAL A 578 -25.39 -10.09 -34.22
N SER A 579 -26.10 -9.40 -35.11
CA SER A 579 -26.43 -7.98 -34.98
C SER A 579 -27.40 -7.74 -33.83
N GLU A 580 -28.37 -8.65 -33.65
CA GLU A 580 -29.34 -8.63 -32.55
C GLU A 580 -28.65 -8.87 -31.19
N ALA A 581 -27.65 -9.77 -31.15
CA ALA A 581 -26.81 -9.98 -29.97
C ALA A 581 -25.95 -8.74 -29.63
N ARG A 582 -25.40 -8.03 -30.62
CA ARG A 582 -24.67 -6.76 -30.41
C ARG A 582 -25.59 -5.62 -29.95
N ILE A 583 -26.81 -5.54 -30.49
CA ILE A 583 -27.86 -4.61 -30.07
C ILE A 583 -28.23 -4.88 -28.60
N LEU A 584 -28.47 -6.14 -28.23
CA LEU A 584 -28.74 -6.55 -26.84
C LEU A 584 -27.56 -6.26 -25.91
N THR A 585 -26.33 -6.50 -26.35
CA THR A 585 -25.12 -6.19 -25.57
C THR A 585 -24.95 -4.69 -25.34
N CYS A 586 -25.25 -3.85 -26.34
CA CYS A 586 -25.22 -2.39 -26.18
C CYS A 586 -26.29 -1.88 -25.21
N PHE A 587 -27.50 -2.45 -25.22
CA PHE A 587 -28.54 -2.15 -24.23
C PHE A 587 -28.13 -2.54 -22.80
N LEU A 588 -27.56 -3.73 -22.64
CA LEU A 588 -27.09 -4.23 -21.35
C LEU A 588 -25.91 -3.41 -20.80
N LEU A 589 -25.00 -2.96 -21.67
CA LEU A 589 -23.83 -2.14 -21.29
C LEU A 589 -24.19 -0.66 -21.04
N SER A 590 -25.24 -0.13 -21.65
CA SER A 590 -25.70 1.26 -21.47
C SER A 590 -26.68 1.45 -20.30
N GLY A 591 -27.03 0.38 -19.57
CA GLY A 591 -27.89 0.43 -18.39
C GLY A 591 -29.37 0.72 -18.68
N LEU A 592 -29.79 0.68 -19.95
CA LEU A 592 -31.16 0.96 -20.37
C LEU A 592 -31.98 -0.34 -20.36
N SER A 593 -32.74 -0.56 -19.28
CA SER A 593 -33.64 -1.72 -19.14
C SER A 593 -34.81 -1.64 -20.13
N ILE A 594 -34.94 -2.63 -21.02
CA ILE A 594 -36.13 -2.80 -21.86
C ILE A 594 -37.16 -3.59 -21.05
N ASN A 595 -38.19 -2.93 -20.53
CA ASN A 595 -39.45 -3.63 -20.24
C ASN A 595 -40.14 -3.87 -21.58
N GLN A 596 -40.14 -5.13 -22.02
CA GLN A 596 -40.88 -5.59 -23.19
C GLN A 596 -42.37 -5.62 -22.85
N ASN A 597 -43.20 -5.01 -23.70
CA ASN A 597 -44.58 -5.39 -23.95
C ASN A 597 -44.69 -5.78 -25.42
#